data_AF-A0A9E8ZG54-F1
#
_entry.id   AF-A0A9E8ZG54-F1
#
_cell.length_a   1.000
_cell.length_b   1.000
_cell.length_c   1.000
_cell.angle_alpha   90.00
_cell.angle_beta   90.00
_cell.angle_gamma   90.00
#
_symmetry.space_group_name_H-M   'P 1'
#
loop_
_entity.id
_entity.type
_entity.pdbx_description
1 polymer ?
#
loop_
_entity_poly.entity_id
_entity_poly.type
_entity_poly.pdbx_seq_one_letter_code
_entity_poly.pdbx_strand_id
1 'polypeptide(L)'
;MPHSILEVEVTIQDHFFIEAADASHRLVPCFDRSTAPISTDLWKHWFNRWLNELYSYLPTGDRDEHCYELTVRLTDDDEIQAFNSQYRHKNQPTDVLAFAALEVDYPQLEAFDLEASADDFLYLGDIVISVETAQRQAAQLGHSLQQELAWLAAHALLHLLGWDHPDQDCLLRMLKQQETLLQTVGLSIDYHQIENLIRQDYLDTPSDTDLCNL
;
A
#
# COMPACT_ATOMS: atom_id res chain seq x y z
N MET A 1 -25.65 16.97 -10.59
CA MET A 1 -24.27 17.06 -11.12
C MET A 1 -23.95 15.70 -11.71
N PRO A 2 -23.46 15.60 -12.95
CA PRO A 2 -22.91 14.33 -13.41
C PRO A 2 -21.74 14.00 -12.49
N HIS A 3 -21.76 12.83 -11.85
CA HIS A 3 -20.59 12.34 -11.14
C HIS A 3 -19.54 12.06 -12.21
N SER A 4 -18.40 12.77 -12.16
CA SER A 4 -17.25 12.39 -12.97
C SER A 4 -16.94 10.92 -12.68
N ILE A 5 -16.85 10.11 -13.73
CA ILE A 5 -16.62 8.68 -13.58
C ILE A 5 -15.16 8.51 -13.18
N LEU A 6 -14.92 7.89 -12.02
CA LEU A 6 -13.60 7.47 -11.58
C LEU A 6 -13.28 6.13 -12.25
N GLU A 7 -12.20 6.09 -13.01
CA GLU A 7 -11.66 4.87 -13.61
C GLU A 7 -10.34 4.50 -12.93
N VAL A 8 -10.19 3.24 -12.53
CA VAL A 8 -8.99 2.77 -11.82
C VAL A 8 -8.46 1.51 -12.46
N GLU A 9 -7.21 1.56 -12.90
CA GLU A 9 -6.45 0.39 -13.31
C GLU A 9 -5.53 -0.07 -12.17
N VAL A 10 -5.65 -1.36 -11.81
CA VAL A 10 -4.82 -1.97 -10.75
C VAL A 10 -4.11 -3.18 -11.32
N THR A 11 -2.78 -3.11 -11.30
CA THR A 11 -1.90 -4.20 -11.73
C THR A 11 -1.40 -4.97 -10.53
N ILE A 12 -1.62 -6.28 -10.50
CA ILE A 12 -1.15 -7.16 -9.42
C ILE A 12 0.03 -8.00 -9.91
N GLN A 13 1.17 -7.82 -9.27
CA GLN A 13 2.42 -8.53 -9.52
C GLN A 13 2.71 -9.52 -8.39
N ASP A 14 2.19 -10.75 -8.51
CA ASP A 14 2.40 -11.79 -7.52
C ASP A 14 3.72 -12.55 -7.75
N HIS A 15 4.78 -12.14 -7.06
CA HIS A 15 6.09 -12.82 -7.10
C HIS A 15 6.26 -13.82 -5.96
N PHE A 16 5.34 -13.84 -4.99
CA PHE A 16 5.44 -14.69 -3.81
C PHE A 16 4.80 -16.07 -4.02
N PHE A 17 3.56 -16.10 -4.50
CA PHE A 17 2.80 -17.36 -4.66
C PHE A 17 3.09 -18.05 -6.00
N ILE A 18 3.45 -17.30 -7.05
CA ILE A 18 3.78 -17.86 -8.36
C ILE A 18 5.13 -18.61 -8.33
N GLU A 19 6.16 -18.05 -7.69
CA GLU A 19 7.46 -18.72 -7.58
C GLU A 19 7.41 -20.00 -6.72
N ALA A 20 6.46 -20.08 -5.78
CA ALA A 20 6.25 -21.27 -4.96
C ALA A 20 5.76 -22.49 -5.76
N ALA A 21 5.10 -22.28 -6.91
CA ALA A 21 4.63 -23.37 -7.77
C ALA A 21 5.77 -24.07 -8.53
N ASP A 22 6.92 -23.39 -8.73
CA ASP A 22 8.09 -23.92 -9.44
C ASP A 22 9.27 -24.27 -8.50
N ALA A 23 9.32 -23.70 -7.29
CA ALA A 23 10.40 -23.88 -6.34
C ALA A 23 10.23 -25.13 -5.44
N SER A 24 10.57 -26.30 -5.98
CA SER A 24 10.70 -27.56 -5.22
C SER A 24 11.90 -27.61 -4.24
N HIS A 25 12.57 -26.50 -3.93
CA HIS A 25 13.87 -26.55 -3.22
C HIS A 25 14.19 -25.49 -2.14
N ARG A 26 13.22 -24.82 -1.53
CA ARG A 26 13.43 -24.13 -0.24
C ARG A 26 12.32 -24.47 0.75
N LEU A 27 12.52 -25.57 1.47
CA LEU A 27 11.64 -26.01 2.55
C LEU A 27 11.87 -25.12 3.79
N VAL A 28 11.09 -24.05 3.91
CA VAL A 28 10.81 -23.47 5.23
C VAL A 28 9.56 -24.18 5.77
N PRO A 29 9.60 -24.87 6.93
CA PRO A 29 8.63 -25.93 7.24
C PRO A 29 7.22 -25.47 7.65
N CYS A 30 6.91 -24.17 7.61
CA CYS A 30 5.68 -23.61 8.20
C CYS A 30 4.86 -22.69 7.28
N PHE A 31 5.27 -22.47 6.04
CA PHE A 31 4.59 -21.53 5.15
C PHE A 31 3.65 -22.24 4.18
N ASP A 32 2.35 -22.05 4.35
CA ASP A 32 1.37 -22.43 3.34
C ASP A 32 1.40 -21.41 2.19
N ARG A 33 2.16 -21.75 1.15
CA ARG A 33 2.24 -20.98 -0.11
C ARG A 33 1.25 -21.50 -1.16
N SER A 34 0.29 -22.36 -0.79
CA SER A 34 -0.48 -23.16 -1.77
C SER A 34 -1.53 -22.39 -2.55
N THR A 35 -2.04 -21.25 -2.05
CA THR A 35 -2.97 -20.37 -2.77
C THR A 35 -2.86 -18.92 -2.30
N ALA A 36 -2.81 -17.98 -3.24
CA ALA A 36 -2.96 -16.55 -2.92
C ALA A 36 -4.33 -16.32 -2.25
N PRO A 37 -4.39 -15.67 -1.06
CA PRO A 37 -5.63 -15.49 -0.33
C PRO A 37 -6.60 -14.49 -0.98
N ILE A 38 -6.10 -13.66 -1.91
CA ILE A 38 -6.83 -12.55 -2.54
C ILE A 38 -6.72 -12.71 -4.05
N SER A 39 -7.87 -12.75 -4.73
CA SER A 39 -7.91 -12.76 -6.21
C SER A 39 -7.64 -11.36 -6.77
N THR A 40 -7.17 -11.29 -8.02
CA THR A 40 -6.99 -10.02 -8.74
C THR A 40 -8.27 -9.17 -8.76
N ASP A 41 -9.45 -9.79 -8.92
CA ASP A 41 -10.73 -9.08 -8.90
C ASP A 41 -11.05 -8.48 -7.53
N LEU A 42 -10.67 -9.16 -6.45
CA LEU A 42 -10.87 -8.65 -5.09
C LEU A 42 -9.94 -7.48 -4.79
N TRP A 43 -8.67 -7.55 -5.23
CA TRP A 43 -7.76 -6.41 -5.17
C TRP A 43 -8.31 -5.19 -5.92
N LYS A 44 -8.71 -5.40 -7.19
CA LYS A 44 -9.34 -4.35 -8.01
C LYS A 44 -10.55 -3.75 -7.32
N HIS A 45 -11.41 -4.59 -6.74
CA HIS A 45 -12.58 -4.13 -6.00
C HIS A 45 -12.19 -3.23 -4.81
N TRP A 46 -11.19 -3.61 -4.02
CA TRP A 46 -10.75 -2.81 -2.88
C TRP A 46 -10.24 -1.43 -3.28
N PHE A 47 -9.28 -1.37 -4.20
CA PHE A 47 -8.71 -0.09 -4.63
C PHE A 47 -9.75 0.80 -5.32
N ASN A 48 -10.67 0.23 -6.11
CA ASN A 48 -11.79 1.00 -6.67
C ASN A 48 -12.65 1.61 -5.56
N ARG A 49 -12.99 0.86 -4.51
CA ARG A 49 -13.78 1.37 -3.38
C ARG A 49 -13.01 2.44 -2.60
N TRP A 50 -11.73 2.20 -2.33
CA TRP A 50 -10.88 3.13 -1.58
C TRP A 50 -10.63 4.43 -2.32
N LEU A 51 -10.31 4.40 -3.61
CA LEU A 51 -10.11 5.62 -4.41
C LEU A 51 -11.43 6.39 -4.59
N ASN A 52 -12.58 5.72 -4.69
CA ASN A 52 -13.88 6.40 -4.67
C ASN A 52 -14.14 7.10 -3.33
N GLU A 53 -13.80 6.47 -2.21
CA GLU A 53 -13.92 7.08 -0.88
C GLU A 53 -12.95 8.29 -0.74
N LEU A 54 -11.76 8.17 -1.32
CA LEU A 54 -10.71 9.19 -1.28
C LEU A 54 -10.81 10.23 -2.40
N TYR A 55 -11.88 10.23 -3.20
CA TYR A 55 -12.00 11.04 -4.41
C TYR A 55 -11.63 12.53 -4.22
N SER A 56 -11.97 13.11 -3.06
CA SER A 56 -11.66 14.51 -2.74
C SER A 56 -10.17 14.81 -2.51
N TYR A 57 -9.36 13.78 -2.30
CA TYR A 57 -7.92 13.85 -2.05
C TYR A 57 -7.09 13.40 -3.27
N LEU A 58 -7.75 12.97 -4.35
CA LEU A 58 -7.03 12.49 -5.52
C LEU A 58 -6.44 13.67 -6.30
N PRO A 59 -5.21 13.53 -6.80
CA PRO A 59 -4.59 14.57 -7.62
C PRO A 59 -5.38 14.72 -8.92
N THR A 60 -5.98 15.89 -9.12
CA THR A 60 -6.68 16.21 -10.35
C THR A 60 -5.68 16.77 -11.36
N GLY A 61 -5.52 16.10 -12.50
CA GLY A 61 -4.87 16.71 -13.66
C GLY A 61 -5.72 17.84 -14.25
N ASP A 62 -5.21 18.50 -15.29
CA ASP A 62 -5.92 19.56 -16.04
C ASP A 62 -7.17 19.07 -16.81
N ARG A 63 -7.62 17.83 -16.62
CA ARG A 63 -8.70 17.18 -17.37
C ARG A 63 -9.87 16.78 -16.47
N ASP A 64 -11.07 16.78 -17.04
CA ASP A 64 -12.34 16.42 -16.37
C ASP A 64 -12.51 14.89 -16.14
N GLU A 65 -11.57 14.07 -16.60
CA GLU A 65 -11.57 12.60 -16.48
C GLU A 65 -10.59 12.17 -15.37
N HIS A 66 -11.05 11.28 -14.49
CA HIS A 66 -10.31 10.82 -13.32
C HIS A 66 -9.89 9.36 -13.53
N CYS A 67 -8.85 9.15 -14.33
CA CYS A 67 -8.26 7.85 -14.59
C CYS A 67 -7.00 7.72 -13.75
N TYR A 68 -6.91 6.71 -12.87
CA TYR A 68 -5.73 6.46 -12.04
C TYR A 68 -5.22 5.03 -12.20
N GLU A 69 -3.90 4.87 -12.25
CA GLU A 69 -3.27 3.55 -12.28
C GLU A 69 -2.31 3.36 -11.09
N LEU A 70 -2.25 2.13 -10.57
CA LEU A 70 -1.30 1.74 -9.53
C LEU A 70 -0.93 0.26 -9.62
N THR A 71 0.23 -0.09 -9.08
CA THR A 71 0.69 -1.48 -9.03
C THR A 71 0.82 -1.96 -7.59
N VAL A 72 0.41 -3.20 -7.35
CA VAL A 72 0.65 -3.92 -6.10
C VAL A 72 1.55 -5.12 -6.38
N ARG A 73 2.72 -5.15 -5.76
CA ARG A 73 3.68 -6.24 -5.82
C ARG A 73 3.66 -7.01 -4.50
N LEU A 74 3.42 -8.32 -4.59
CA LEU A 74 3.52 -9.24 -3.46
C LEU A 74 4.86 -9.97 -3.55
N THR A 75 5.63 -9.94 -2.47
CA THR A 75 6.99 -10.49 -2.44
C THR A 75 7.37 -11.11 -1.09
N ASP A 76 8.61 -11.60 -0.97
CA ASP A 76 9.21 -12.13 0.25
C ASP A 76 10.07 -11.10 1.00
N ASP A 77 10.60 -11.49 2.16
CA ASP A 77 11.44 -10.61 2.97
C ASP A 77 12.80 -10.28 2.31
N ASP A 78 13.35 -11.20 1.53
CA ASP A 78 14.65 -11.03 0.87
C ASP A 78 14.58 -9.92 -0.19
N GLU A 79 13.54 -9.93 -1.02
CA GLU A 79 13.35 -8.91 -2.06
C GLU A 79 12.94 -7.56 -1.47
N ILE A 80 12.02 -7.51 -0.50
CA ILE A 80 11.63 -6.22 0.09
C ILE A 80 12.82 -5.59 0.85
N GLN A 81 13.69 -6.39 1.46
CA GLN A 81 14.93 -5.91 2.08
C GLN A 81 15.87 -5.30 1.03
N ALA A 82 15.99 -5.92 -0.15
CA ALA A 82 16.78 -5.37 -1.25
C ALA A 82 16.24 -4.01 -1.69
N PHE A 83 14.92 -3.86 -1.85
CA PHE A 83 14.30 -2.57 -2.15
C PHE A 83 14.48 -1.55 -1.03
N ASN A 84 14.31 -1.93 0.24
CA ASN A 84 14.50 -1.04 1.38
C ASN A 84 15.95 -0.54 1.47
N SER A 85 16.91 -1.41 1.18
CA SER A 85 18.34 -1.06 1.10
C SER A 85 18.64 -0.12 -0.06
N GLN A 86 18.10 -0.41 -1.24
CA GLN A 86 18.35 0.37 -2.46
C GLN A 86 17.73 1.76 -2.40
N TYR A 87 16.46 1.87 -1.97
CA TYR A 87 15.68 3.10 -2.09
C TYR A 87 15.57 3.89 -0.78
N ARG A 88 15.64 3.23 0.38
CA ARG A 88 15.55 3.90 1.71
C ARG A 88 16.85 3.80 2.50
N HIS A 89 17.90 3.19 1.95
CA HIS A 89 19.20 2.96 2.61
C HIS A 89 19.09 2.19 3.93
N LYS A 90 18.06 1.36 4.08
CA LYS A 90 17.82 0.52 5.26
C LYS A 90 17.94 -0.95 4.86
N ASN A 91 19.05 -1.59 5.25
CA ASN A 91 19.31 -3.00 4.96
C ASN A 91 18.61 -3.94 5.95
N GLN A 92 17.28 -3.89 5.98
CA GLN A 92 16.43 -4.77 6.78
C GLN A 92 15.08 -4.97 6.07
N PRO A 93 14.41 -6.11 6.26
CA PRO A 93 13.05 -6.29 5.75
C PRO A 93 12.09 -5.30 6.41
N THR A 94 11.01 -4.99 5.72
CA THR A 94 9.87 -4.21 6.21
C THR A 94 8.59 -4.89 5.75
N ASP A 95 7.46 -4.53 6.31
CA ASP A 95 6.15 -5.05 5.93
C ASP A 95 5.67 -4.52 4.57
N VAL A 96 5.76 -3.21 4.36
CA VAL A 96 5.31 -2.55 3.14
C VAL A 96 6.19 -1.36 2.76
N LEU A 97 6.34 -1.14 1.45
CA LEU A 97 6.93 0.06 0.86
C LEU A 97 5.93 0.68 -0.11
N ALA A 98 5.79 2.00 -0.03
CA ALA A 98 5.06 2.81 -1.01
C ALA A 98 6.06 3.67 -1.78
N PHE A 99 6.01 3.62 -3.11
CA PHE A 99 6.79 4.44 -4.03
C PHE A 99 5.82 5.33 -4.81
N ALA A 100 5.61 6.56 -4.31
CA ALA A 100 4.73 7.52 -4.95
C ALA A 100 5.35 8.05 -6.24
N ALA A 101 4.63 7.96 -7.36
CA ALA A 101 5.11 8.47 -8.65
C ALA A 101 5.13 10.01 -8.71
N LEU A 102 4.32 10.65 -7.86
CA LEU A 102 4.17 12.11 -7.80
C LEU A 102 5.15 12.78 -6.81
N GLU A 103 5.99 12.01 -6.11
CA GLU A 103 7.03 12.58 -5.24
C GLU A 103 8.24 13.07 -6.06
N VAL A 104 8.61 14.34 -5.84
CA VAL A 104 9.64 15.05 -6.63
C VAL A 104 11.07 14.56 -6.33
N ASP A 105 11.28 13.83 -5.22
CA ASP A 105 12.61 13.50 -4.67
C ASP A 105 13.08 12.06 -4.90
N TYR A 106 12.30 11.19 -5.55
CA TYR A 106 12.82 9.90 -6.00
C TYR A 106 13.66 10.07 -7.26
N PRO A 107 14.79 9.33 -7.41
CA PRO A 107 15.49 9.28 -8.69
C PRO A 107 14.51 8.70 -9.70
N GLN A 108 13.91 9.61 -10.46
CA GLN A 108 13.06 9.32 -11.60
C GLN A 108 13.80 8.25 -12.41
N LEU A 109 13.27 7.02 -12.43
CA LEU A 109 13.48 6.14 -13.56
C LEU A 109 13.08 7.01 -14.74
N GLU A 110 14.09 7.41 -15.53
CA GLU A 110 14.03 8.47 -16.53
C GLU A 110 12.62 8.57 -17.08
N ALA A 111 11.98 9.71 -16.81
CA ALA A 111 10.67 10.04 -17.35
C ALA A 111 10.71 9.68 -18.83
N PHE A 112 10.10 8.54 -19.18
CA PHE A 112 9.77 8.28 -20.55
C PHE A 112 8.90 9.47 -20.92
N ASP A 113 9.35 10.22 -21.93
CA ASP A 113 8.54 11.20 -22.65
C ASP A 113 7.29 10.47 -23.18
N LEU A 114 6.32 10.23 -22.31
CA LEU A 114 5.00 9.77 -22.64
C LEU A 114 4.28 11.03 -23.08
N GLU A 115 4.30 11.26 -24.39
CA GLU A 115 3.30 12.06 -25.07
C GLU A 115 1.93 11.59 -24.58
N ALA A 116 1.38 12.31 -23.59
CA ALA A 116 0.19 11.89 -22.88
C ALA A 116 -0.97 11.75 -23.87
N SER A 117 -1.27 10.51 -24.25
CA SER A 117 -2.36 10.18 -25.15
C SER A 117 -3.69 10.47 -24.44
N ALA A 118 -4.78 10.55 -25.20
CA ALA A 118 -6.08 10.90 -24.63
C ALA A 118 -6.65 9.84 -23.67
N ASP A 119 -6.01 8.67 -23.58
CA ASP A 119 -6.40 7.51 -22.76
C ASP A 119 -5.47 7.28 -21.54
N ASP A 120 -4.59 8.22 -21.20
CA ASP A 120 -3.53 7.97 -20.22
C ASP A 120 -4.01 8.12 -18.77
N PHE A 121 -4.00 7.02 -18.03
CA PHE A 121 -4.23 6.98 -16.59
C PHE A 121 -3.11 7.72 -15.85
N LEU A 122 -3.46 8.48 -14.80
CA LEU A 122 -2.48 9.09 -13.91
C LEU A 122 -1.90 8.02 -12.99
N TYR A 123 -0.59 7.78 -13.11
CA TYR A 123 0.10 6.82 -12.26
C TYR A 123 0.32 7.36 -10.85
N LEU A 124 -0.25 6.64 -9.87
CA LEU A 124 -0.11 6.93 -8.45
C LEU A 124 1.19 6.37 -7.87
N GLY A 125 1.65 5.22 -8.38
CA GLY A 125 2.90 4.58 -7.96
C GLY A 125 2.77 3.09 -7.65
N ASP A 126 3.77 2.59 -6.90
CA ASP A 126 3.92 1.17 -6.56
C ASP A 126 3.74 0.91 -5.06
N ILE A 127 3.02 -0.16 -4.74
CA ILE A 127 2.90 -0.73 -3.41
C ILE A 127 3.61 -2.08 -3.40
N VAL A 128 4.61 -2.25 -2.54
CA VAL A 128 5.35 -3.52 -2.40
C VAL A 128 5.14 -4.08 -1.01
N ILE A 129 4.59 -5.28 -0.89
CA ILE A 129 4.23 -5.91 0.39
C ILE A 129 5.00 -7.21 0.56
N SER A 130 5.66 -7.38 1.71
CA SER A 130 6.19 -8.68 2.12
C SER A 130 5.09 -9.55 2.70
N VAL A 131 4.78 -10.65 2.00
CA VAL A 131 3.76 -11.61 2.44
C VAL A 131 4.24 -12.38 3.68
N GLU A 132 5.54 -12.64 3.81
CA GLU A 132 6.10 -13.34 4.98
C GLU A 132 5.99 -12.50 6.24
N THR A 133 6.25 -11.19 6.14
CA THR A 133 6.04 -10.25 7.25
C THR A 133 4.56 -10.13 7.59
N ALA A 134 3.68 -9.95 6.59
CA ALA A 134 2.23 -9.88 6.80
C ALA A 134 1.68 -11.15 7.47
N GLN A 135 2.17 -12.34 7.11
CA GLN A 135 1.76 -13.59 7.77
C GLN A 135 2.16 -13.63 9.25
N ARG A 136 3.36 -13.17 9.59
CA ARG A 136 3.81 -13.10 10.99
C ARG A 136 2.98 -12.10 11.79
N GLN A 137 2.72 -10.91 11.24
CA GLN A 137 1.88 -9.89 11.87
C GLN A 137 0.46 -10.41 12.07
N ALA A 138 -0.13 -11.04 11.05
CA ALA A 138 -1.46 -11.64 11.13
C ALA A 138 -1.58 -12.69 12.24
N ALA A 139 -0.59 -13.58 12.35
CA ALA A 139 -0.54 -14.58 13.42
C ALA A 139 -0.36 -13.96 14.81
N GLN A 140 0.44 -12.90 14.95
CA GLN A 140 0.67 -12.20 16.21
C GLN A 140 -0.57 -11.43 16.70
N LEU A 141 -1.27 -10.78 15.78
CA LEU A 141 -2.44 -9.95 16.04
C LEU A 141 -3.76 -10.74 16.02
N GLY A 142 -3.71 -12.03 15.67
CA GLY A 142 -4.85 -12.93 15.72
C GLY A 142 -5.91 -12.68 14.66
N HIS A 143 -5.54 -12.11 13.51
CA HIS A 143 -6.44 -11.90 12.36
C HIS A 143 -5.95 -12.69 11.13
N SER A 144 -6.73 -12.68 10.05
CA SER A 144 -6.37 -13.40 8.82
C SER A 144 -5.30 -12.67 8.01
N LEU A 145 -4.52 -13.41 7.21
CA LEU A 145 -3.59 -12.81 6.24
C LEU A 145 -4.30 -11.84 5.26
N GLN A 146 -5.55 -12.15 4.89
CA GLN A 146 -6.34 -11.26 4.04
C GLN A 146 -6.58 -9.89 4.70
N GLN A 147 -6.86 -9.88 6.01
CA GLN A 147 -7.02 -8.64 6.77
C GLN A 147 -5.71 -7.87 6.82
N GLU A 148 -4.58 -8.52 7.09
CA GLU A 148 -3.29 -7.82 7.16
C GLU A 148 -2.85 -7.27 5.80
N LEU A 149 -3.04 -8.03 4.71
CA LEU A 149 -2.74 -7.53 3.36
C LEU A 149 -3.63 -6.34 2.99
N ALA A 150 -4.91 -6.36 3.36
CA ALA A 150 -5.79 -5.21 3.16
C ALA A 150 -5.33 -4.01 4.00
N TRP A 151 -4.90 -4.24 5.24
CA TRP A 151 -4.36 -3.23 6.13
C TRP A 151 -3.14 -2.56 5.51
N LEU A 152 -2.10 -3.33 5.17
CA LEU A 152 -0.85 -2.83 4.58
C LEU A 152 -1.09 -2.12 3.24
N ALA A 153 -1.99 -2.64 2.39
CA ALA A 153 -2.32 -2.02 1.12
C ALA A 153 -3.06 -0.69 1.28
N ALA A 154 -4.02 -0.60 2.21
CA ALA A 154 -4.71 0.65 2.51
C ALA A 154 -3.75 1.70 3.11
N HIS A 155 -2.82 1.26 3.96
CA HIS A 155 -1.76 2.11 4.51
C HIS A 155 -0.87 2.69 3.42
N ALA A 156 -0.36 1.83 2.54
CA ALA A 156 0.51 2.23 1.44
C ALA A 156 -0.21 3.13 0.43
N LEU A 157 -1.49 2.87 0.15
CA LEU A 157 -2.30 3.75 -0.71
C LEU A 157 -2.39 5.17 -0.15
N LEU A 158 -2.60 5.30 1.17
CA LEU A 158 -2.63 6.62 1.81
C LEU A 158 -1.28 7.33 1.65
N HIS A 159 -0.16 6.62 1.82
CA HIS A 159 1.17 7.17 1.54
C HIS A 159 1.36 7.58 0.07
N LEU A 160 0.88 6.79 -0.90
CA LEU A 160 0.93 7.16 -2.33
C LEU A 160 0.18 8.48 -2.61
N LEU A 161 -0.85 8.77 -1.82
CA LEU A 161 -1.64 10.00 -1.91
C LEU A 161 -1.11 11.13 -1.01
N GLY A 162 0.11 10.99 -0.47
CA GLY A 162 0.77 12.03 0.32
C GLY A 162 0.32 12.12 1.79
N TRP A 163 -0.46 11.16 2.28
CA TRP A 163 -0.73 11.07 3.71
C TRP A 163 0.52 10.57 4.42
N ASP A 164 1.11 11.42 5.25
CA ASP A 164 2.24 11.08 6.10
C ASP A 164 1.84 11.21 7.58
N HIS A 165 2.63 10.61 8.46
CA HIS A 165 2.40 10.59 9.90
C HIS A 165 3.67 10.98 10.68
N PRO A 166 4.17 12.23 10.55
CA PRO A 166 5.36 12.69 11.28
C PRO A 166 5.16 12.79 12.80
N ASP A 167 3.92 12.86 13.26
CA ASP A 167 3.57 12.92 14.68
C ASP A 167 2.34 12.06 15.03
N GLN A 168 2.04 11.99 16.33
CA GLN A 168 0.94 11.19 16.85
C GLN A 168 -0.44 11.63 16.36
N ASP A 169 -0.67 12.93 16.15
CA ASP A 169 -1.97 13.44 15.70
C ASP A 169 -2.18 13.15 14.20
N CYS A 170 -1.13 13.28 13.40
CA CYS A 170 -1.12 12.83 12.00
C CYS A 170 -1.40 11.33 11.92
N LEU A 171 -0.69 10.53 12.73
CA LEU A 171 -0.88 9.09 12.81
C LEU A 171 -2.34 8.74 13.13
N LEU A 172 -2.92 9.32 14.18
CA LEU A 172 -4.31 9.03 14.56
C LEU A 172 -5.31 9.38 13.44
N ARG A 173 -5.06 10.44 12.68
CA ARG A 173 -5.89 10.79 11.52
C ARG A 173 -5.75 9.79 10.39
N MET A 174 -4.52 9.42 10.02
CA MET A 174 -4.26 8.43 8.97
C MET A 174 -4.86 7.07 9.34
N LEU A 175 -4.72 6.64 10.59
CA LEU A 175 -5.30 5.38 11.08
C LEU A 175 -6.83 5.36 11.02
N LYS A 176 -7.47 6.47 11.40
CA LYS A 176 -8.93 6.61 11.26
C LYS A 176 -9.36 6.55 9.79
N GLN A 177 -8.60 7.16 8.90
CA GLN A 177 -8.87 7.09 7.47
C GLN A 177 -8.69 5.65 6.97
N GLN A 178 -7.62 4.97 7.36
CA GLN A 178 -7.35 3.58 7.02
C GLN A 178 -8.46 2.63 7.51
N GLU A 179 -8.96 2.82 8.73
CA GLU A 179 -10.11 2.09 9.24
C GLU A 179 -11.35 2.31 8.37
N THR A 180 -11.62 3.55 7.97
CA THR A 180 -12.74 3.90 7.08
C THR A 180 -12.63 3.14 5.76
N LEU A 181 -11.43 3.08 5.16
CA LEU A 181 -11.17 2.32 3.93
C LEU A 181 -11.49 0.83 4.10
N LEU A 182 -11.03 0.18 5.17
CA LEU A 182 -11.30 -1.23 5.43
C LEU A 182 -12.80 -1.51 5.61
N GLN A 183 -13.50 -0.64 6.32
CA GLN A 183 -14.94 -0.75 6.51
C GLN A 183 -15.69 -0.69 5.16
N THR A 184 -15.23 0.12 4.19
CA THR A 184 -15.89 0.23 2.86
C THR A 184 -15.87 -1.06 2.04
N VAL A 185 -14.95 -1.98 2.36
CA VAL A 185 -14.79 -3.29 1.72
C VAL A 185 -15.22 -4.45 2.63
N GLY A 186 -15.87 -4.14 3.75
CA GLY A 186 -16.42 -5.13 4.69
C GLY A 186 -15.40 -5.81 5.58
N LEU A 187 -14.21 -5.20 5.75
CA LEU A 187 -13.16 -5.69 6.64
C LEU A 187 -13.09 -4.83 7.90
N SER A 188 -12.71 -5.44 9.00
CA SER A 188 -12.38 -4.75 10.24
C SER A 188 -11.18 -5.41 10.90
N ILE A 189 -10.37 -4.60 11.57
CA ILE A 189 -9.23 -5.03 12.37
C ILE A 189 -9.34 -4.36 13.73
N ASP A 190 -9.12 -5.12 14.81
CA ASP A 190 -9.10 -4.57 16.16
C ASP A 190 -7.79 -3.81 16.39
N TYR A 191 -7.80 -2.52 16.06
CA TYR A 191 -6.60 -1.69 15.99
C TYR A 191 -6.07 -1.25 17.36
N HIS A 192 -6.83 -1.42 18.45
CA HIS A 192 -6.33 -1.03 19.78
C HIS A 192 -5.05 -1.80 20.18
N GLN A 193 -4.77 -2.96 19.59
CA GLN A 193 -3.49 -3.64 19.77
C GLN A 193 -2.35 -3.00 18.95
N ILE A 194 -2.66 -2.51 17.75
CA ILE A 194 -1.66 -1.95 16.83
C ILE A 194 -1.34 -0.50 17.20
N GLU A 195 -2.32 0.30 17.67
CA GLU A 195 -2.09 1.63 18.25
C GLU A 195 -1.07 1.58 19.40
N ASN A 196 -1.11 0.54 20.23
CA ASN A 196 -0.16 0.35 21.33
C ASN A 196 1.24 -0.05 20.86
N LEU A 197 1.37 -0.75 19.73
CA LEU A 197 2.65 -1.08 19.12
C LEU A 197 3.28 0.15 18.44
N ILE A 198 2.50 0.91 17.66
CA ILE A 198 3.00 2.11 16.99
C ILE A 198 3.34 3.22 18.01
N ARG A 199 2.56 3.36 19.09
CA ARG A 199 2.92 4.30 20.17
C ARG A 199 4.24 3.98 20.87
N GLN A 200 4.72 2.73 20.86
CA GLN A 200 6.04 2.42 21.42
C GLN A 200 7.18 2.91 20.54
N ASP A 201 6.98 3.01 19.22
CA ASP A 201 8.01 3.48 18.27
C ASP A 201 8.05 5.01 18.12
N TYR A 202 6.95 5.72 18.39
CA TYR A 202 6.83 7.19 18.23
C TYR A 202 7.29 8.03 19.44
N LEU A 203 7.85 7.44 20.49
CA LEU A 203 8.25 8.17 21.71
C LEU A 203 9.57 8.96 21.60
N ASP A 204 10.23 8.99 20.44
CA ASP A 204 11.58 9.59 20.30
C ASP A 204 11.74 10.72 19.25
N THR A 205 10.67 11.25 18.64
CA THR A 205 10.78 12.35 17.66
C THR A 205 9.97 13.60 18.04
N PRO A 206 10.55 14.82 18.02
CA PRO A 206 9.80 16.04 18.32
C PRO A 206 8.73 16.32 17.25
N SER A 207 7.52 16.69 17.68
CA SER A 207 6.39 17.01 16.81
C SER A 207 6.60 18.31 16.04
N ASP A 208 6.50 18.28 14.72
CA ASP A 208 6.25 19.46 13.88
C ASP A 208 4.84 19.36 13.30
N THR A 209 3.91 20.09 13.92
CA THR A 209 2.45 19.92 13.85
C THR A 209 1.75 20.34 12.54
N ASP A 210 2.47 20.62 11.46
CA ASP A 210 1.89 21.23 10.23
C ASP A 210 1.91 20.33 8.98
N LEU A 211 2.27 19.05 9.08
CA LEU A 211 2.54 18.19 7.91
C LEU A 211 1.68 16.93 7.80
N CYS A 212 0.46 16.95 8.34
CA CYS A 212 -0.42 15.77 8.24
C CYS A 212 -1.28 15.75 6.95
N ASN A 213 -0.99 16.63 5.98
CA ASN A 213 -1.43 16.67 4.58
C ASN A 213 -0.94 18.01 3.97
N LEU A 214 -0.15 17.97 2.91
CA LEU A 214 0.05 19.09 1.96
C LEU A 214 -0.72 18.77 0.69
#